data_AF-A0A9X4ECY1-F1
#
_entry.id   AF-A0A9X4ECY1-F1
#
_cell.length_a   1.000
_cell.length_b   1.000
_cell.length_c   1.000
_cell.angle_alpha   90.00
_cell.angle_beta   90.00
_cell.angle_gamma   90.00
#
_symmetry.space_group_name_H-M   'P 1'
#
loop_
_entity.id
_entity.type
_entity.pdbx_description
1 polymer ?
#
loop_
_entity_poly.entity_id
_entity_poly.type
_entity_poly.pdbx_seq_one_letter_code
_entity_poly.pdbx_strand_id
1 'polypeptide(L)'
;MDIPWIQMSGAMAGGVVGGFSGFIANTFHDLRARRRAKRNIACALIGEIGALSQHIEENYLSMLRADLPVAGQDLELPAVLHHHFRGDRDYMPVFRSLGGAVGLLSTPLPRELVSWYTSLAAGLERARALHELSGQRDPEMVAFAVRLARLQDASFIDLLARSRTLLARLGEV
;
A
#
# COMPACT_ATOMS: atom_id res chain seq x y z
N MET A 1 -54.43 -44.29 -21.54
CA MET A 1 -53.30 -43.40 -21.88
C MET A 1 -52.57 -43.16 -20.58
N ASP A 2 -51.61 -44.02 -20.26
CA ASP A 2 -50.87 -43.96 -18.99
C ASP A 2 -49.59 -43.19 -19.23
N ILE A 3 -49.53 -41.97 -18.67
CA ILE A 3 -48.31 -41.17 -18.68
C ILE A 3 -47.33 -41.85 -17.71
N PRO A 4 -46.11 -42.21 -18.13
CA PRO A 4 -45.19 -42.98 -17.30
C PRO A 4 -44.63 -42.07 -16.20
N TRP A 5 -45.26 -42.16 -15.03
CA TRP A 5 -44.89 -41.46 -13.79
C TRP A 5 -43.40 -41.61 -13.43
N ILE A 6 -42.77 -42.71 -13.86
CA ILE A 6 -41.37 -43.05 -13.67
C ILE A 6 -40.41 -42.15 -14.47
N GLN A 7 -40.83 -41.61 -15.63
CA GLN A 7 -40.00 -40.69 -16.42
C GLN A 7 -40.05 -39.25 -15.87
N MET A 8 -41.20 -38.83 -15.33
CA MET A 8 -41.32 -37.52 -14.66
C MET A 8 -40.55 -37.48 -13.33
N SER A 9 -40.53 -38.58 -12.57
CA SER A 9 -39.75 -38.67 -11.33
C SER A 9 -38.24 -38.68 -11.58
N GLY A 10 -37.77 -39.37 -12.63
CA GLY A 10 -36.36 -39.36 -13.05
C GLY A 10 -35.88 -37.99 -13.54
N ALA A 11 -36.70 -37.26 -14.30
CA ALA A 11 -36.38 -35.91 -14.78
C ALA A 11 -36.38 -34.86 -13.65
N MET A 12 -37.33 -34.95 -12.70
CA MET A 12 -37.34 -34.08 -11.52
C MET A 12 -36.17 -34.37 -10.56
N ALA A 13 -35.82 -35.65 -10.35
CA ALA A 13 -34.66 -36.02 -9.54
C ALA A 13 -33.33 -35.58 -10.21
N GLY A 14 -33.20 -35.73 -11.54
CA GLY A 14 -32.07 -35.23 -12.31
C GLY A 14 -31.95 -33.70 -12.29
N GLY A 15 -33.07 -32.98 -12.33
CA GLY A 15 -33.11 -31.52 -12.22
C GLY A 15 -32.69 -30.99 -10.84
N VAL A 16 -33.10 -31.66 -9.76
CA VAL A 16 -32.70 -31.29 -8.38
C VAL A 16 -31.23 -31.59 -8.12
N VAL A 17 -30.72 -32.75 -8.54
CA VAL A 17 -29.30 -33.13 -8.38
C VAL A 17 -28.40 -32.27 -9.28
N GLY A 18 -28.82 -31.99 -10.51
CA GLY A 18 -28.12 -31.10 -11.45
C GLY A 18 -28.09 -29.66 -10.96
N GLY A 19 -29.20 -29.15 -10.42
CA GLY A 19 -29.29 -27.82 -9.82
C GLY A 19 -28.41 -27.66 -8.57
N PHE A 20 -28.40 -28.66 -7.67
CA PHE A 20 -27.51 -28.66 -6.50
C PHE A 20 -26.03 -28.75 -6.88
N SER A 21 -25.69 -29.60 -7.86
CA SER A 21 -24.33 -29.72 -8.37
C SER A 21 -23.86 -28.44 -9.05
N GLY A 22 -24.75 -27.77 -9.81
CA GLY A 22 -24.52 -26.46 -10.40
C GLY A 22 -24.32 -25.36 -9.36
N PHE A 23 -25.14 -25.33 -8.30
CA PHE A 23 -25.01 -24.38 -7.19
C PHE A 23 -23.70 -24.59 -6.41
N ILE A 24 -23.36 -25.84 -6.11
CA ILE A 24 -22.11 -26.20 -5.44
C ILE A 24 -20.91 -25.83 -6.33
N ALA A 25 -20.94 -26.18 -7.62
CA ALA A 25 -19.89 -25.83 -8.56
C ALA A 25 -19.71 -24.31 -8.68
N ASN A 26 -20.81 -23.55 -8.75
CA ASN A 26 -20.77 -22.08 -8.81
C ASN A 26 -20.19 -21.49 -7.51
N THR A 27 -20.60 -22.02 -6.35
CA THR A 27 -20.07 -21.61 -5.05
C THR A 27 -18.57 -21.92 -4.92
N PHE A 28 -18.13 -23.11 -5.34
CA PHE A 28 -16.70 -23.46 -5.34
C PHE A 28 -15.90 -22.62 -6.34
N HIS A 29 -16.48 -22.32 -7.49
CA HIS A 29 -15.85 -21.46 -8.49
C HIS A 29 -15.68 -20.03 -7.94
N ASP A 30 -16.70 -19.48 -7.29
CA ASP A 30 -16.64 -18.17 -6.63
C ASP A 30 -15.62 -18.14 -5.50
N LEU A 31 -15.56 -19.19 -4.67
CA LEU A 31 -14.55 -19.29 -3.61
C LEU A 31 -13.13 -19.34 -4.16
N ARG A 32 -12.90 -20.10 -5.25
CA ARG A 32 -11.59 -20.16 -5.92
C ARG A 32 -11.24 -18.84 -6.60
N ALA A 33 -12.20 -18.19 -7.25
CA ALA A 33 -12.00 -16.87 -7.86
C ALA A 33 -11.63 -15.83 -6.81
N ARG A 34 -12.33 -15.80 -5.67
CA ARG A 34 -12.03 -14.91 -4.53
C ARG A 34 -10.64 -15.19 -3.95
N ARG A 35 -10.25 -16.45 -3.75
CA ARG A 35 -8.89 -16.79 -3.25
C ARG A 35 -7.80 -16.33 -4.21
N ARG A 36 -7.97 -16.54 -5.52
CA ARG A 36 -7.03 -16.05 -6.53
C ARG A 36 -6.95 -14.52 -6.54
N ALA A 37 -8.08 -13.84 -6.46
CA ALA A 37 -8.11 -12.38 -6.37
C ALA A 37 -7.34 -11.88 -5.15
N LYS A 38 -7.56 -12.46 -3.96
CA LYS A 38 -6.82 -12.09 -2.73
C LYS A 38 -5.30 -12.22 -2.90
N ARG A 39 -4.83 -13.34 -3.47
CA ARG A 39 -3.40 -13.58 -3.72
C ARG A 39 -2.81 -12.58 -4.70
N ASN A 40 -3.52 -12.30 -5.80
CA ASN A 40 -3.06 -11.33 -6.79
C ASN A 40 -2.96 -9.92 -6.19
N ILE A 41 -3.94 -9.52 -5.38
CA ILE A 41 -3.95 -8.25 -4.65
C ILE A 41 -2.76 -8.19 -3.69
N ALA A 42 -2.56 -9.23 -2.87
CA ALA A 42 -1.45 -9.27 -1.93
C ALA A 42 -0.10 -9.20 -2.63
N CYS A 43 0.09 -9.95 -3.71
CA CYS A 43 1.33 -9.94 -4.51
C CYS A 43 1.62 -8.56 -5.11
N ALA A 44 0.60 -7.89 -5.67
CA ALA A 44 0.75 -6.54 -6.22
C ALA A 44 1.13 -5.51 -5.14
N LEU A 45 0.49 -5.59 -3.97
CA LEU A 45 0.79 -4.72 -2.83
C LEU A 45 2.18 -4.98 -2.23
N ILE A 46 2.63 -6.24 -2.18
CA ILE A 46 4.00 -6.58 -1.78
C ILE A 46 5.01 -5.91 -2.69
N GLY A 47 4.78 -5.96 -4.00
CA GLY A 47 5.65 -5.31 -5.00
C GLY A 47 5.73 -3.80 -4.79
N GLU A 48 4.58 -3.12 -4.65
CA GLU A 48 4.55 -1.67 -4.45
C GLU A 48 5.17 -1.26 -3.10
N ILE A 49 4.74 -1.85 -1.99
CA ILE A 49 5.24 -1.51 -0.64
C ILE A 49 6.73 -1.82 -0.53
N GLY A 50 7.19 -2.93 -1.09
CA GLY A 50 8.60 -3.32 -1.11
C GLY A 50 9.45 -2.30 -1.87
N ALA A 51 9.06 -1.96 -3.11
CA ALA A 51 9.77 -0.98 -3.92
C ALA A 51 9.80 0.41 -3.26
N LEU A 52 8.69 0.84 -2.66
CA LEU A 52 8.63 2.12 -1.95
C LEU A 52 9.48 2.13 -0.69
N SER A 53 9.44 1.06 0.11
CA SER A 53 10.24 0.95 1.33
C SER A 53 11.72 1.02 1.01
N GLN A 54 12.15 0.25 0.00
CA GLN A 54 13.52 0.27 -0.48
C GLN A 54 13.91 1.65 -1.00
N HIS A 55 13.06 2.29 -1.81
CA HIS A 55 13.35 3.62 -2.34
C HIS A 55 13.52 4.67 -1.24
N ILE A 56 12.64 4.65 -0.22
CA ILE A 56 12.71 5.55 0.94
C ILE A 56 13.98 5.30 1.75
N GLU A 57 14.31 4.04 2.04
CA GLU A 57 15.47 3.68 2.86
C GLU A 57 16.79 4.02 2.15
N GLU A 58 16.95 3.58 0.90
CA GLU A 58 18.22 3.67 0.18
C GLU A 58 18.49 5.05 -0.41
N ASN A 59 17.45 5.78 -0.84
CA ASN A 59 17.63 7.04 -1.57
C ASN A 59 17.23 8.26 -0.77
N TYR A 60 16.15 8.19 0.01
CA TYR A 60 15.64 9.37 0.71
C TYR A 60 16.29 9.55 2.09
N LEU A 61 16.21 8.54 2.95
CA LEU A 61 16.72 8.62 4.32
C LEU A 61 18.26 8.73 4.36
N SER A 62 18.95 8.02 3.47
CA SER A 62 20.40 8.11 3.33
C SER A 62 20.87 9.54 3.08
N MET A 63 20.21 10.25 2.13
CA MET A 63 20.49 11.65 1.83
C MET A 63 20.11 12.58 2.98
N LEU A 64 18.90 12.43 3.52
CA LEU A 64 18.41 13.28 4.62
C LEU A 64 19.35 13.25 5.84
N ARG A 65 19.88 12.07 6.17
CA ARG A 65 20.83 11.87 7.29
C ARG A 65 22.22 12.39 7.01
N ALA A 66 22.65 12.43 5.74
CA ALA A 66 23.91 13.05 5.35
C ALA A 66 23.85 14.59 5.49
N ASP A 67 22.68 15.18 5.18
CA ASP A 67 22.51 16.63 5.16
C ASP A 67 22.19 17.24 6.54
N LEU A 68 21.49 16.50 7.41
CA LEU A 68 21.07 16.94 8.75
C LEU A 68 22.20 17.46 9.66
N PRO A 69 23.40 16.83 9.72
CA PRO A 69 24.53 17.32 10.51
C PRO A 69 25.10 18.65 9.99
N VAL A 70 25.11 18.84 8.67
CA VAL A 70 25.70 20.01 7.99
C VAL A 70 24.80 21.24 8.16
N ALA A 71 23.48 21.06 8.03
CA ALA A 71 22.50 22.14 8.20
C ALA A 71 22.45 22.72 9.63
N GLY A 72 22.99 22.01 10.63
CA GLY A 72 23.05 22.45 12.01
C GLY A 72 24.25 23.34 12.36
N GLN A 73 25.28 23.42 11.49
CA GLN A 73 26.55 24.09 11.78
C GLN A 73 26.67 25.45 11.08
N ASP A 74 26.25 25.56 9.83
CA ASP A 74 26.51 26.75 9.00
C ASP A 74 25.27 27.64 8.74
N LEU A 75 24.11 27.35 9.36
CA LEU A 75 22.85 28.11 9.15
C LEU A 75 22.38 28.20 7.69
N GLU A 76 23.02 27.48 6.78
CA GLU A 76 22.62 27.32 5.40
C GLU A 76 22.14 25.88 5.20
N LEU A 77 20.91 25.71 4.72
CA LEU A 77 20.50 24.42 4.16
C LEU A 77 21.22 24.26 2.83
N PRO A 78 21.98 23.17 2.60
CA PRO A 78 22.52 22.88 1.30
C PRO A 78 21.41 22.97 0.25
N ALA A 79 21.65 23.68 -0.85
CA ALA A 79 20.72 23.85 -1.97
C ALA A 79 20.32 22.53 -2.67
N VAL A 80 20.70 21.38 -2.11
CA VAL A 80 20.60 20.03 -2.69
C VAL A 80 19.66 19.14 -1.87
N LEU A 81 18.87 19.70 -0.95
CA LEU A 81 17.79 18.95 -0.35
C LEU A 81 16.68 18.70 -1.39
N HIS A 82 16.72 17.50 -1.95
CA HIS A 82 15.58 16.77 -2.51
C HIS A 82 15.25 16.96 -4.00
N HIS A 83 16.09 16.43 -4.89
CA HIS A 83 15.71 16.26 -6.30
C HIS A 83 15.05 14.92 -6.64
N HIS A 84 15.28 13.85 -5.85
CA HIS A 84 14.85 12.49 -6.23
C HIS A 84 13.51 12.04 -5.63
N PHE A 85 13.13 12.52 -4.45
CA PHE A 85 11.86 12.18 -3.79
C PHE A 85 10.91 13.37 -3.86
N ARG A 86 10.11 13.43 -4.92
CA ARG A 86 9.21 14.56 -5.19
C ARG A 86 7.82 14.25 -4.68
N GLY A 87 7.28 15.06 -3.77
CA GLY A 87 5.91 14.90 -3.28
C GLY A 87 4.84 14.85 -4.38
N ASP A 88 5.11 15.44 -5.54
CA ASP A 88 4.19 15.47 -6.69
C ASP A 88 4.13 14.16 -7.50
N ARG A 89 5.02 13.19 -7.24
CA ARG A 89 5.04 11.93 -7.99
C ARG A 89 3.98 10.96 -7.45
N ASP A 90 3.28 10.26 -8.35
CA ASP A 90 2.40 9.17 -7.95
C ASP A 90 3.22 7.95 -7.52
N TYR A 91 3.33 7.78 -6.21
CA TYR A 91 3.99 6.63 -5.57
C TYR A 91 3.03 5.49 -5.21
N MET A 92 1.72 5.65 -5.39
CA MET A 92 0.72 4.65 -4.96
C MET A 92 -0.26 4.22 -6.07
N PRO A 93 0.21 3.97 -7.32
CA PRO A 93 -0.68 3.62 -8.43
C PRO A 93 -1.36 2.25 -8.25
N VAL A 94 -0.68 1.26 -7.65
CA VAL A 94 -1.24 -0.07 -7.40
C VAL A 94 -2.32 0.04 -6.35
N PHE A 95 -2.03 0.63 -5.19
CA PHE A 95 -3.04 0.82 -4.16
C PHE A 95 -4.28 1.58 -4.66
N ARG A 96 -4.09 2.66 -5.43
CA ARG A 96 -5.22 3.40 -6.03
C ARG A 96 -6.01 2.57 -7.02
N SER A 97 -5.35 1.84 -7.92
CA SER A 97 -6.01 1.02 -8.94
C SER A 97 -6.76 -0.17 -8.34
N LEU A 98 -6.32 -0.67 -7.18
CA LEU A 98 -6.97 -1.77 -6.46
C LEU A 98 -8.26 -1.35 -5.74
N GLY A 99 -8.48 -0.06 -5.50
CA GLY A 99 -9.77 0.50 -5.02
C GLY A 99 -10.49 -0.36 -3.96
N GLY A 100 -11.75 -0.72 -4.22
CA GLY A 100 -12.58 -1.56 -3.34
C GLY A 100 -12.14 -3.02 -3.21
N ALA A 101 -11.20 -3.49 -4.05
CA ALA A 101 -10.70 -4.87 -3.99
C ALA A 101 -9.82 -5.11 -2.76
N VAL A 102 -9.22 -4.06 -2.18
CA VAL A 102 -8.47 -4.18 -0.91
C VAL A 102 -9.36 -4.76 0.20
N GLY A 103 -10.68 -4.52 0.17
CA GLY A 103 -11.66 -5.09 1.09
C GLY A 103 -11.83 -6.62 0.99
N LEU A 104 -11.27 -7.26 -0.04
CA LEU A 104 -11.23 -8.73 -0.14
C LEU A 104 -10.19 -9.34 0.80
N LEU A 105 -9.19 -8.59 1.25
CA LEU A 105 -8.19 -9.07 2.21
C LEU A 105 -8.82 -9.28 3.60
N SER A 106 -8.30 -10.24 4.35
CA SER A 106 -8.75 -10.49 5.72
C SER A 106 -8.35 -9.33 6.64
N THR A 107 -9.22 -9.02 7.60
CA THR A 107 -8.86 -8.12 8.71
C THR A 107 -7.64 -8.69 9.43
N PRO A 108 -6.64 -7.87 9.80
CA PRO A 108 -6.63 -6.40 9.81
C PRO A 108 -6.04 -5.70 8.57
N LEU A 109 -5.63 -6.44 7.53
CA LEU A 109 -4.86 -5.92 6.40
C LEU A 109 -5.44 -4.65 5.74
N PRO A 110 -6.75 -4.54 5.44
CA PRO A 110 -7.28 -3.33 4.81
C PRO A 110 -7.00 -2.06 5.63
N ARG A 111 -7.16 -2.13 6.96
CA ARG A 111 -6.93 -1.00 7.86
C ARG A 111 -5.46 -0.64 7.92
N GLU A 112 -4.59 -1.64 7.97
CA GLU A 112 -3.14 -1.44 8.05
C GLU A 112 -2.58 -0.84 6.76
N LEU A 113 -3.07 -1.29 5.59
CA LEU A 113 -2.77 -0.72 4.29
C LEU A 113 -3.15 0.77 4.24
N VAL A 114 -4.42 1.10 4.56
CA VAL A 114 -4.88 2.49 4.56
C VAL A 114 -4.03 3.36 5.48
N SER A 115 -3.73 2.88 6.70
CA SER A 115 -2.88 3.59 7.65
C SER A 115 -1.47 3.84 7.11
N TRP A 116 -0.87 2.83 6.47
CA TRP A 116 0.46 2.92 5.89
C TRP A 116 0.51 3.92 4.72
N TYR A 117 -0.39 3.80 3.74
CA TYR A 117 -0.44 4.72 2.60
C TYR A 117 -0.78 6.15 2.99
N THR A 118 -1.64 6.34 4.01
CA THR A 118 -1.92 7.68 4.55
C THR A 118 -0.68 8.28 5.22
N SER A 119 0.07 7.46 5.96
CA SER A 119 1.32 7.89 6.60
C SER A 119 2.38 8.25 5.55
N LEU A 120 2.47 7.49 4.46
CA LEU A 120 3.33 7.79 3.32
C LEU A 120 2.95 9.13 2.66
N ALA A 121 1.66 9.37 2.40
CA ALA A 121 1.18 10.63 1.83
C ALA A 121 1.56 11.83 2.71
N ALA A 122 1.37 11.73 4.03
CA ALA A 122 1.82 12.76 4.95
C ALA A 122 3.33 12.99 4.91
N GLY A 123 4.13 11.94 4.71
CA GLY A 123 5.58 12.06 4.51
C GLY A 123 5.95 12.73 3.18
N LEU A 124 5.20 12.47 2.11
CA LEU A 124 5.39 13.12 0.81
C LEU A 124 5.10 14.63 0.86
N GLU A 125 4.07 15.04 1.60
CA GLU A 125 3.77 16.46 1.82
C GLU A 125 4.91 17.16 2.59
N ARG A 126 5.49 16.50 3.59
CA ARG A 126 6.67 17.05 4.29
C ARG A 126 7.90 17.11 3.40
N ALA A 127 8.11 16.10 2.55
CA ALA A 127 9.20 16.12 1.58
C ALA A 127 9.06 17.30 0.60
N ARG A 128 7.84 17.58 0.16
CA ARG A 128 7.51 18.74 -0.66
C ARG A 128 7.79 20.05 0.07
N ALA A 129 7.32 20.19 1.31
CA ALA A 129 7.57 21.39 2.10
C ALA A 129 9.07 21.62 2.35
N LEU A 130 9.85 20.56 2.60
CA LEU A 130 11.31 20.66 2.70
C LEU A 130 11.95 21.10 1.38
N HIS A 131 11.44 20.64 0.24
CA HIS A 131 11.89 21.09 -1.06
C HIS A 131 11.56 22.58 -1.31
N GLU A 132 10.37 23.04 -0.93
CA GLU A 132 9.99 24.46 -1.04
C GLU A 132 10.81 25.37 -0.11
N LEU A 133 11.25 24.84 1.03
CA LEU A 133 12.15 25.53 1.97
C LEU A 133 13.63 25.47 1.53
N SER A 134 13.97 24.64 0.55
CA SER A 134 15.34 24.56 0.03
C SER A 134 15.72 25.88 -0.65
N GLY A 135 16.89 26.43 -0.31
CA GLY A 135 17.35 27.73 -0.83
C GLY A 135 16.89 28.96 -0.03
N GLN A 136 16.07 28.79 1.01
CA GLN A 136 15.81 29.87 1.97
C GLN A 136 17.06 30.18 2.79
N ARG A 137 17.31 31.47 3.04
CA ARG A 137 18.45 31.97 3.83
C ARG A 137 18.02 32.62 5.15
N ASP A 138 16.73 32.76 5.37
CA ASP A 138 16.19 33.25 6.63
C ASP A 138 16.46 32.22 7.75
N PRO A 139 17.19 32.59 8.81
CA PRO A 139 17.51 31.70 9.93
C PRO A 139 16.28 31.02 10.56
N GLU A 140 15.13 31.69 10.62
CA GLU A 140 13.92 31.11 11.20
C GLU A 140 13.35 29.99 10.32
N MET A 141 13.37 30.22 9.00
CA MET A 141 12.92 29.24 8.00
C MET A 141 13.88 28.06 7.92
N VAL A 142 15.18 28.30 8.04
CA VAL A 142 16.21 27.26 8.11
C VAL A 142 15.97 26.39 9.36
N ALA A 143 15.79 27.02 10.52
CA ALA A 143 15.51 26.29 11.76
C ALA A 143 14.20 25.49 11.68
N PHE A 144 13.18 26.01 10.99
CA PHE A 144 11.93 25.28 10.74
C PHE A 144 12.15 24.06 9.84
N ALA A 145 12.87 24.21 8.73
CA ALA A 145 13.19 23.10 7.83
C ALA A 145 13.99 22.00 8.55
N VAL A 146 14.96 22.34 9.39
CA VAL A 146 15.70 21.37 10.20
C VAL A 146 14.78 20.61 11.16
N ARG A 147 13.83 21.28 11.83
CA ARG A 147 12.83 20.61 12.68
C ARG A 147 11.94 19.67 11.86
N LEU A 148 11.51 20.10 10.69
CA LEU A 148 10.66 19.32 9.79
C LEU A 148 11.41 18.08 9.27
N ALA A 149 12.68 18.22 8.91
CA ALA A 149 13.56 17.13 8.48
C ALA A 149 13.73 16.07 9.57
N ARG A 150 13.94 16.47 10.83
CA ARG A 150 14.02 15.53 11.97
C ARG A 150 12.71 14.79 12.20
N LEU A 151 11.58 15.50 12.12
CA LEU A 151 10.26 14.87 12.22
C LEU A 151 10.04 13.86 11.09
N GLN A 152 10.51 14.19 9.89
CA GLN A 152 10.40 13.32 8.72
C GLN A 152 11.26 12.06 8.83
N ASP A 153 12.52 12.17 9.26
CA ASP A 153 13.38 11.00 9.51
C ASP A 153 12.72 10.03 10.50
N ALA A 154 12.28 10.52 11.66
CA ALA A 154 11.58 9.71 12.65
C ALA A 154 10.30 9.06 12.10
N SER A 155 9.50 9.82 11.34
CA SER A 155 8.26 9.30 10.74
C SER A 155 8.52 8.20 9.71
N PHE A 156 9.58 8.34 8.91
CA PHE A 156 9.92 7.34 7.89
C PHE A 156 10.58 6.10 8.48
N ILE A 157 11.35 6.21 9.55
CA ILE A 157 11.81 5.03 10.31
C ILE A 157 10.61 4.19 10.77
N ASP A 158 9.60 4.83 11.37
CA ASP A 158 8.39 4.15 11.82
C ASP A 158 7.58 3.58 10.64
N LEU A 159 7.48 4.31 9.52
CA LEU A 159 6.82 3.84 8.30
C LEU A 159 7.47 2.56 7.73
N LEU A 160 8.81 2.52 7.72
CA LEU A 160 9.59 1.36 7.27
C LEU A 160 9.48 0.18 8.24
N ALA A 161 9.43 0.43 9.55
CA ALA A 161 9.19 -0.63 10.52
C ALA A 161 7.80 -1.27 10.30
N ARG A 162 6.77 -0.44 10.09
CA ARG A 162 5.41 -0.89 9.78
C ARG A 162 5.31 -1.62 8.43
N SER A 163 6.10 -1.24 7.43
CA SER A 163 6.09 -1.92 6.13
C SER A 163 6.56 -3.37 6.24
N ARG A 164 7.58 -3.66 7.07
CA ARG A 164 8.06 -5.04 7.30
C ARG A 164 6.97 -5.94 7.85
N THR A 165 6.23 -5.49 8.87
CA THR A 165 5.10 -6.25 9.42
C THR A 165 3.99 -6.44 8.40
N LEU A 166 3.69 -5.40 7.61
CA LEU A 166 2.64 -5.44 6.60
C LEU A 166 2.99 -6.40 5.46
N LEU A 167 4.24 -6.39 4.99
CA LEU A 167 4.75 -7.31 3.96
C LEU A 167 4.68 -8.77 4.43
N ALA A 168 5.06 -9.06 5.68
CA ALA A 168 4.98 -10.40 6.24
C ALA A 168 3.53 -10.93 6.21
N ARG A 169 2.57 -10.12 6.65
CA ARG A 169 1.15 -10.49 6.66
C ARG A 169 0.54 -10.63 5.26
N LEU A 170 0.96 -9.80 4.31
CA LEU A 170 0.55 -9.96 2.91
C LEU A 170 1.10 -11.26 2.31
N GLY A 171 2.29 -11.70 2.73
CA GLY A 171 2.89 -12.97 2.30
C GLY A 171 2.13 -14.21 2.79
N GLU A 172 1.26 -14.07 3.78
CA GLU A 172 0.43 -15.15 4.34
C GLU A 172 -0.91 -15.34 3.61
N VAL A 173 -1.25 -14.46 2.65
CA VAL A 173 -2.52 -14.46 1.87
C VAL A 173 -2.49 -15.47 0.71
#